data_AF-A0A1I5XHW4-F1
#
_entry.id   AF-A0A1I5XHW4-F1
#
_cell.length_a   1.000
_cell.length_b   1.000
_cell.length_c   1.000
_cell.angle_alpha   90.00
_cell.angle_beta   90.00
_cell.angle_gamma   90.00
#
_symmetry.space_group_name_H-M   'P 1'
#
loop_
_entity.id
_entity.type
_entity.pdbx_description
1 polymer ?
#
loop_
_entity_poly.entity_id
_entity_poly.type
_entity_poly.pdbx_seq_one_letter_code
_entity_poly.pdbx_strand_id
1 'polypeptide(L)'
;MLLEGPICNPCFDAAVRIFGTCPGCGVERLLPGLTAGTAVCRDCAGIARSFTCRRCGTEARLYYRKVCVRCRLDDLAAERLDDGTGTIRPELRPLVPVLARSFKSTPEGRLDWLKRPETRALLHALATGKVGLSHAALDELPATALVDTTRDLLVAAGCLPPIDRTLHRFERWLTTRLTQLQDHPYERVLRQFGTWHHLAKMRTKAAQQPLTTNAQTYASMESSAPSTSAPGSPTKKSPSAAFRKPRSTATTSGSRPRTDRRSAGSSTGR
;
A
#
# COMPACT_ATOMS: atom_id res chain seq x y z
N MET A 1 -19.24 -7.22 34.23
CA MET A 1 -17.83 -7.01 34.60
C MET A 1 -17.43 -5.62 34.15
N LEU A 2 -17.28 -4.72 35.11
CA LEU A 2 -16.82 -3.35 34.91
C LEU A 2 -15.36 -3.38 34.45
N LEU A 3 -15.04 -2.65 33.39
CA LEU A 3 -13.68 -2.51 32.85
C LEU A 3 -12.88 -1.47 33.68
N GLU A 4 -12.87 -1.60 35.01
CA GLU A 4 -12.04 -0.80 35.93
C GLU A 4 -10.67 -1.46 36.20
N GLY A 5 -10.14 -2.18 35.21
CA GLY A 5 -8.83 -2.83 35.29
C GLY A 5 -7.83 -2.23 34.31
N PRO A 6 -6.52 -2.26 34.61
CA PRO A 6 -5.50 -1.89 33.64
C PRO A 6 -5.61 -2.80 32.41
N ILE A 7 -5.98 -2.22 31.28
CA ILE A 7 -6.02 -2.92 30.00
C ILE A 7 -4.60 -3.12 29.47
N CYS A 8 -4.33 -4.30 28.92
CA CYS A 8 -3.05 -4.57 28.27
C CYS A 8 -2.89 -3.69 27.01
N ASN A 9 -1.66 -3.31 26.63
CA ASN A 9 -1.43 -2.53 25.40
C ASN A 9 -2.04 -3.19 24.14
N PRO A 10 -1.89 -4.51 23.90
CA PRO A 10 -2.58 -5.18 22.79
C PRO A 10 -4.10 -5.08 22.85
N CYS A 11 -4.68 -5.19 24.05
CA CYS A 11 -6.12 -5.10 24.30
C CYS A 11 -6.64 -3.70 23.97
N PHE A 12 -5.91 -2.68 24.42
CA PHE A 12 -6.17 -1.28 24.08
C PHE A 12 -6.07 -1.06 22.58
N ASP A 13 -5.00 -1.54 21.95
CA ASP A 13 -4.72 -1.38 20.52
C ASP A 13 -5.81 -2.04 19.65
N ALA A 14 -6.31 -3.20 20.06
CA ALA A 14 -7.44 -3.86 19.41
C ALA A 14 -8.73 -3.03 19.54
N ALA A 15 -9.03 -2.54 20.74
CA ALA A 15 -10.24 -1.76 21.00
C ALA A 15 -10.27 -0.44 20.20
N VAL A 16 -9.15 0.27 20.10
CA VAL A 16 -9.06 1.54 19.37
C VAL A 16 -8.94 1.39 17.84
N ARG A 17 -9.10 0.17 17.31
CA ARG A 17 -9.22 -0.11 15.87
C ARG A 17 -10.65 -0.36 15.42
N ILE A 18 -11.60 -0.53 16.34
CA ILE A 18 -12.99 -0.82 16.01
C ILE A 18 -13.72 0.49 15.69
N PHE A 19 -14.17 0.61 14.44
CA PHE A 19 -15.03 1.68 13.96
C PHE A 19 -16.36 1.12 13.49
N GLY A 20 -17.44 1.83 13.78
CA GLY A 20 -18.75 1.50 13.24
C GLY A 20 -19.87 2.18 14.02
N THR A 21 -21.10 1.78 13.71
CA THR A 21 -22.31 2.28 14.37
C THR A 21 -22.39 1.72 15.79
N CYS A 22 -22.43 2.61 16.79
CA CYS A 22 -22.58 2.20 18.18
C CYS A 22 -23.97 1.60 18.43
N PRO A 23 -24.10 0.39 19.00
CA PRO A 23 -25.40 -0.20 19.29
C PRO A 23 -26.15 0.49 20.44
N GLY A 24 -25.45 1.26 21.29
CA GLY A 24 -26.07 1.99 22.40
C GLY A 24 -26.68 3.34 22.00
N CYS A 25 -26.03 4.09 21.10
CA CYS A 25 -26.45 5.44 20.72
C CYS A 25 -26.67 5.67 19.22
N GLY A 26 -26.40 4.68 18.36
CA GLY A 26 -26.60 4.76 16.92
C GLY A 26 -25.60 5.62 16.15
N VAL A 27 -24.62 6.23 16.80
CA VAL A 27 -23.62 7.10 16.14
C VAL A 27 -22.48 6.27 15.54
N GLU A 28 -22.12 6.53 14.29
CA GLU A 28 -20.96 5.92 13.63
C GLU A 28 -19.66 6.60 14.09
N ARG A 29 -18.84 5.86 14.85
CA ARG A 29 -17.63 6.39 15.50
C ARG A 29 -16.70 5.30 16.05
N LEU A 30 -15.67 5.67 16.81
CA LEU A 30 -14.79 4.70 17.45
C LEU A 30 -15.54 3.97 18.58
N LEU A 31 -15.37 2.65 18.64
CA LEU A 31 -16.01 1.78 19.65
C LEU A 31 -14.97 1.16 20.60
N PRO A 32 -14.27 1.96 21.44
CA PRO A 32 -13.19 1.46 22.29
C PRO A 32 -13.70 0.79 23.57
N GLY A 33 -14.99 0.92 23.88
CA GLY A 33 -15.61 0.34 25.07
C GLY A 33 -16.18 -1.04 24.80
N LEU A 34 -16.36 -1.82 25.86
CA LEU A 34 -16.98 -3.13 25.79
C LEU A 34 -18.06 -3.24 26.86
N THR A 35 -19.31 -3.46 26.45
CA THR A 35 -20.45 -3.64 27.35
C THR A 35 -21.12 -4.97 27.04
N ALA A 36 -21.20 -5.86 28.03
CA ALA A 36 -21.75 -7.22 27.87
C ALA A 36 -21.18 -7.99 26.65
N GLY A 37 -19.88 -7.81 26.37
CA GLY A 37 -19.20 -8.45 25.24
C GLY A 37 -19.40 -7.76 23.88
N THR A 38 -20.16 -6.66 23.83
CA THR A 38 -20.39 -5.88 22.60
C THR A 38 -19.58 -4.60 22.60
N ALA A 39 -18.94 -4.29 21.46
CA ALA A 39 -18.18 -3.05 21.29
C ALA A 39 -19.13 -1.84 21.25
N VAL A 40 -18.83 -0.82 22.06
CA VAL A 40 -19.64 0.40 22.19
C VAL A 40 -18.75 1.64 22.18
N CYS A 41 -19.35 2.79 21.89
CA CYS A 41 -18.64 4.05 21.87
C CYS A 41 -18.16 4.46 23.27
N ARG A 42 -17.22 5.41 23.31
CA ARG A 42 -16.65 5.92 24.56
C ARG A 42 -17.71 6.47 25.53
N ASP A 43 -18.76 7.12 25.03
CA ASP A 43 -19.77 7.76 25.87
C ASP A 43 -20.69 6.72 26.51
N CYS A 44 -21.15 5.74 25.74
CA CYS A 44 -21.95 4.61 26.24
C CYS A 44 -21.17 3.71 27.21
N ALA A 45 -19.84 3.65 27.11
CA ALA A 45 -18.98 2.93 28.04
C ALA A 45 -18.52 3.76 29.25
N GLY A 46 -18.88 5.05 29.35
CA GLY A 46 -18.41 5.93 30.43
C GLY A 46 -16.92 6.27 30.37
N ILE A 47 -16.28 6.14 29.21
CA ILE A 47 -14.84 6.39 29.02
C ILE A 47 -14.58 7.90 28.89
N ALA A 48 -14.00 8.49 29.94
CA ALA A 48 -13.64 9.91 29.99
C ALA A 48 -12.51 10.31 29.02
N ARG A 49 -11.70 9.35 28.54
CA ARG A 49 -10.61 9.60 27.59
C ARG A 49 -11.13 10.01 26.22
N SER A 50 -10.63 11.14 25.70
CA SER A 50 -10.88 11.55 24.31
C SER A 50 -9.97 10.81 23.33
N PHE A 51 -10.56 10.42 22.19
CA PHE A 51 -9.90 9.79 21.04
C PHE A 51 -9.90 10.70 19.80
N THR A 52 -10.27 11.97 19.97
CA THR A 52 -10.35 12.95 18.88
C THR A 52 -8.97 13.50 18.57
N CYS A 53 -8.54 13.39 17.31
CA CYS A 53 -7.28 13.99 16.87
C CYS A 53 -7.36 15.51 16.95
N ARG A 54 -6.42 16.14 17.65
CA ARG A 54 -6.39 17.62 17.77
C ARG A 54 -6.17 18.37 16.45
N ARG A 55 -5.68 17.68 15.40
CA ARG A 55 -5.34 18.30 14.12
C ARG A 55 -6.41 18.10 13.05
N CYS A 56 -6.91 16.87 12.90
CA CYS A 56 -7.90 16.55 11.86
C CYS A 56 -9.31 16.32 12.42
N GLY A 57 -9.50 16.35 13.74
CA GLY A 57 -10.81 16.14 14.39
C GLY A 57 -11.34 14.71 14.32
N THR A 58 -10.72 13.82 13.53
CA THR A 58 -11.16 12.43 13.40
C THR A 58 -10.91 11.67 14.70
N GLU A 59 -11.89 10.87 15.13
CA GLU A 59 -11.67 9.88 16.16
C GLU A 59 -10.71 8.82 15.63
N ALA A 60 -9.70 8.45 16.41
CA ALA A 60 -8.74 7.41 16.05
C ALA A 60 -7.89 7.02 17.27
N ARG A 61 -7.08 5.97 17.11
CA ARG A 61 -5.92 5.77 17.95
C ARG A 61 -5.03 7.02 17.93
N LEU A 62 -4.89 7.64 19.11
CA LEU A 62 -4.02 8.80 19.30
C LEU A 62 -2.60 8.37 19.64
N TYR A 63 -1.64 9.01 18.99
CA TYR A 63 -0.22 8.91 19.25
C TYR A 63 0.24 10.09 20.14
N TYR A 64 1.55 10.28 20.25
CA TYR A 64 2.15 11.40 20.99
C TYR A 64 1.48 12.75 20.67
N ARG A 65 1.25 13.59 21.69
CA ARG A 65 0.55 14.90 21.58
C ARG A 65 -0.89 14.86 21.05
N LYS A 66 -1.64 13.77 21.26
CA LYS A 66 -3.07 13.66 20.91
C LYS A 66 -3.36 13.85 19.40
N VAL A 67 -2.44 13.44 18.53
CA VAL A 67 -2.67 13.39 17.07
C VAL A 67 -2.86 11.95 16.62
N CYS A 68 -3.66 11.72 15.57
CA CYS A 68 -3.81 10.38 14.99
C CYS A 68 -2.55 9.95 14.23
N VAL A 69 -2.44 8.65 13.98
CA VAL A 69 -1.31 8.06 13.22
C VAL A 69 -1.12 8.71 11.85
N ARG A 70 -2.21 9.07 11.16
CA ARG A 70 -2.15 9.75 9.84
C ARG A 70 -1.48 11.12 9.93
N CYS A 71 -1.90 11.96 10.87
CA CYS A 71 -1.27 13.25 11.07
C CYS A 71 0.20 13.12 11.50
N ARG A 72 0.53 12.13 12.33
CA ARG A 72 1.92 11.87 12.70
C ARG A 72 2.76 11.40 11.51
N LEU A 73 2.18 10.62 10.59
CA LEU A 73 2.85 10.21 9.36
C LEU A 73 3.13 11.41 8.44
N ASP A 74 2.18 12.35 8.30
CA ASP A 74 2.42 13.57 7.54
C ASP A 74 3.59 14.38 8.14
N ASP A 75 3.62 14.54 9.48
CA ASP A 75 4.71 15.23 10.18
C ASP A 75 6.05 14.50 9.99
N LEU A 76 6.06 13.19 10.21
CA LEU A 76 7.27 12.39 10.11
C LEU A 76 7.80 12.33 8.67
N ALA A 77 6.93 12.29 7.67
CA ALA A 77 7.34 12.35 6.27
C ALA A 77 8.01 13.69 5.94
N ALA A 78 7.44 14.81 6.42
CA ALA A 78 8.05 16.13 6.29
C ALA A 78 9.41 16.21 7.01
N GLU A 79 9.48 15.74 8.27
CA GLU A 79 10.73 15.67 9.07
C GLU A 79 11.83 14.82 8.41
N ARG A 80 11.48 13.88 7.52
CA ARG A 80 12.45 13.01 6.83
C ARG A 80 12.93 13.58 5.49
N LEU A 81 12.17 14.51 4.93
CA LEU A 81 12.48 15.20 3.67
C LEU A 81 12.97 16.63 3.89
N ASP A 82 13.15 17.03 5.15
CA ASP A 82 13.83 18.25 5.55
C ASP A 82 15.31 18.17 5.16
N ASP A 83 15.82 19.22 4.53
CA ASP A 83 17.22 19.36 4.12
C ASP A 83 18.15 19.81 5.27
N GLY A 84 17.61 19.94 6.49
CA GLY A 84 18.31 20.42 7.68
C GLY A 84 18.10 21.91 7.95
N THR A 85 17.41 22.63 7.06
CA THR A 85 17.09 24.06 7.22
C THR A 85 15.66 24.30 7.70
N GLY A 86 14.86 23.25 7.92
CA GLY A 86 13.42 23.38 8.18
C GLY A 86 12.59 23.47 6.90
N THR A 87 13.21 23.27 5.73
CA THR A 87 12.54 23.37 4.43
C THR A 87 12.67 22.07 3.64
N ILE A 88 11.67 21.82 2.78
CA ILE A 88 11.64 20.65 1.91
C ILE A 88 11.91 21.13 0.50
N ARG A 89 12.88 20.50 -0.16
CA ARG A 89 13.18 20.74 -1.57
C ARG A 89 11.91 20.66 -2.43
N PRO A 90 11.61 21.65 -3.29
CA PRO A 90 10.33 21.71 -4.00
C PRO A 90 10.03 20.46 -4.84
N GLU A 91 11.06 19.82 -5.42
CA GLU A 91 10.91 18.61 -6.24
C GLU A 91 10.54 17.37 -5.40
N LEU A 92 10.83 17.38 -4.09
CA LEU A 92 10.48 16.29 -3.16
C LEU A 92 9.18 16.55 -2.41
N ARG A 93 8.61 17.75 -2.52
CA ARG A 93 7.34 18.10 -1.87
C ARG A 93 6.18 17.18 -2.25
N PRO A 94 6.03 16.71 -3.50
CA PRO A 94 5.00 15.73 -3.87
C PRO A 94 5.14 14.37 -3.16
N LEU A 95 6.33 14.03 -2.67
CA LEU A 95 6.61 12.76 -2.01
C LEU A 95 6.00 12.66 -0.60
N VAL A 96 5.84 13.80 0.10
CA VAL A 96 5.28 13.84 1.47
C VAL A 96 3.93 13.12 1.59
N PRO A 97 2.88 13.47 0.80
CA PRO A 97 1.59 12.80 0.89
C PRO A 97 1.67 11.32 0.47
N VAL A 98 2.52 10.96 -0.49
CA VAL A 98 2.70 9.58 -0.96
C VAL A 98 3.28 8.70 0.15
N LEU A 99 4.31 9.18 0.85
CA LEU A 99 4.89 8.51 2.02
C LEU A 99 3.87 8.33 3.14
N ALA A 100 3.07 9.37 3.40
CA ALA A 100 2.12 9.35 4.50
C ALA A 100 0.86 8.49 4.23
N ARG A 101 0.46 8.33 2.95
CA ARG A 101 -0.91 7.86 2.61
C ARG A 101 -0.96 6.74 1.58
N SER A 102 -0.06 6.73 0.60
CA SER A 102 -0.13 5.80 -0.56
C SER A 102 0.78 4.58 -0.41
N PHE A 103 1.67 4.57 0.59
CA PHE A 103 2.53 3.43 0.84
C PHE A 103 1.69 2.22 1.33
N LYS A 104 1.88 1.05 0.69
CA LYS A 104 1.03 -0.17 0.76
C LYS A 104 0.96 -0.83 2.15
N SER A 105 1.78 -0.39 3.11
CA SER A 105 1.76 -0.93 4.46
C SER A 105 0.71 -0.26 5.34
N THR A 106 0.33 -0.95 6.42
CA THR A 106 -0.54 -0.37 7.46
C THR A 106 0.07 0.93 7.98
N PRO A 107 -0.73 1.89 8.48
CA PRO A 107 -0.20 3.16 9.00
C PRO A 107 0.92 2.97 10.03
N GLU A 108 0.86 1.93 10.86
CA GLU A 108 1.91 1.55 11.80
C GLU A 108 3.17 1.03 11.09
N GLY A 109 3.03 0.15 10.09
CA GLY A 109 4.16 -0.31 9.28
C GLY A 109 4.87 0.83 8.53
N ARG A 110 4.11 1.84 8.09
CA ARG A 110 4.68 3.07 7.51
C ARG A 110 5.48 3.88 8.51
N LEU A 111 4.95 4.04 9.73
CA LEU A 111 5.66 4.73 10.81
C LEU A 111 6.97 4.02 11.13
N ASP A 112 6.93 2.69 11.24
CA ASP A 112 8.11 1.90 11.56
C ASP A 112 9.14 1.96 10.43
N TRP A 113 8.71 1.90 9.16
CA TRP A 113 9.60 2.10 8.02
C TRP A 113 10.26 3.49 8.03
N LEU A 114 9.51 4.57 8.25
CA LEU A 114 10.05 5.94 8.33
C LEU A 114 10.98 6.18 9.54
N LYS A 115 10.87 5.36 10.59
CA LYS A 115 11.75 5.41 11.77
C LYS A 115 13.06 4.67 11.58
N ARG A 116 13.16 3.75 10.60
CA ARG A 116 14.38 2.97 10.36
C ARG A 116 15.57 3.90 10.04
N PRO A 117 16.75 3.65 10.62
CA PRO A 117 17.90 4.52 10.44
C PRO A 117 18.36 4.58 8.98
N GLU A 118 18.28 3.47 8.24
CA GLU A 118 18.66 3.39 6.83
C GLU A 118 17.69 4.19 5.96
N THR A 119 16.38 4.08 6.22
CA THR A 119 15.35 4.87 5.54
C THR A 119 15.54 6.36 5.80
N ARG A 120 15.78 6.74 7.05
CA ARG A 120 16.07 8.14 7.41
C ARG A 120 17.31 8.65 6.70
N ALA A 121 18.39 7.87 6.67
CA ALA A 121 19.63 8.27 6.01
C ALA A 121 19.43 8.49 4.51
N LEU A 122 18.71 7.59 3.83
CA LEU A 122 18.43 7.70 2.40
C LEU A 122 17.55 8.90 2.07
N LEU A 123 16.44 9.10 2.80
CA LEU A 123 15.53 10.23 2.57
C LEU A 123 16.22 11.57 2.84
N HIS A 124 17.04 11.64 3.88
CA HIS A 124 17.82 12.84 4.18
C HIS A 124 18.92 13.09 3.14
N ALA A 125 19.55 12.05 2.59
CA ALA A 125 20.52 12.19 1.50
C ALA A 125 19.88 12.72 0.21
N LEU A 126 18.64 12.32 -0.07
CA LEU A 126 17.84 12.89 -1.17
C LEU A 126 17.44 14.35 -0.88
N ALA A 127 17.00 14.66 0.34
CA ALA A 127 16.60 16.00 0.77
C ALA A 127 17.76 17.01 0.63
N THR A 128 18.94 16.63 1.13
CA THR A 128 20.16 17.43 1.06
C THR A 128 20.83 17.44 -0.32
N GLY A 129 20.29 16.71 -1.31
CA GLY A 129 20.87 16.62 -2.65
C GLY A 129 22.19 15.83 -2.75
N LYS A 130 22.63 15.17 -1.67
CA LYS A 130 23.79 14.26 -1.70
C LYS A 130 23.57 13.08 -2.65
N VAL A 131 22.33 12.63 -2.76
CA VAL A 131 21.88 11.70 -3.79
C VAL A 131 21.04 12.50 -4.79
N GLY A 132 21.44 12.46 -6.06
CA GLY A 132 20.70 13.11 -7.14
C GLY A 132 19.29 12.53 -7.28
N LEU A 133 18.34 13.36 -7.70
CA LEU A 133 16.97 12.91 -8.01
C LEU A 133 16.93 12.33 -9.43
N SER A 134 17.52 11.16 -9.62
CA SER A 134 17.52 10.44 -10.89
C SER A 134 17.57 8.93 -10.67
N HIS A 135 17.10 8.16 -11.66
CA HIS A 135 17.23 6.69 -11.62
C HIS A 135 18.70 6.26 -11.54
N ALA A 136 19.59 6.97 -12.25
CA ALA A 136 21.03 6.71 -12.24
C ALA A 136 21.68 6.96 -10.87
N ALA A 137 21.32 8.04 -10.16
CA ALA A 137 21.83 8.28 -8.81
C ALA A 137 21.37 7.22 -7.81
N LEU A 138 20.13 6.73 -7.95
CA LEU A 138 19.64 5.60 -7.14
C LEU A 138 20.28 4.26 -7.54
N ASP A 139 20.84 4.15 -8.74
CA ASP A 139 21.54 2.96 -9.20
C ASP A 139 22.92 2.83 -8.57
N GLU A 140 23.60 3.94 -8.28
CA GLU A 140 24.90 3.96 -7.60
C GLU A 140 24.82 3.42 -6.15
N LEU A 141 23.62 3.41 -5.56
CA LEU A 141 23.39 2.87 -4.23
C LEU A 141 23.35 1.33 -4.22
N PRO A 142 23.63 0.69 -3.05
CA PRO A 142 23.49 -0.75 -2.90
C PRO A 142 22.08 -1.22 -3.28
N ALA A 143 22.00 -2.28 -4.09
CA ALA A 143 20.75 -2.87 -4.56
C ALA A 143 19.97 -3.53 -3.41
N THR A 144 19.23 -2.72 -2.67
CA THR A 144 18.45 -3.12 -1.50
C THR A 144 16.96 -2.90 -1.73
N ALA A 145 16.12 -3.65 -1.03
CA ALA A 145 14.66 -3.47 -1.05
C ALA A 145 14.25 -2.05 -0.63
N LEU A 146 15.05 -1.37 0.20
CA LEU A 146 14.83 0.02 0.59
C LEU A 146 14.96 0.97 -0.61
N VAL A 147 16.03 0.85 -1.39
CA VAL A 147 16.25 1.68 -2.58
C VAL A 147 15.17 1.41 -3.63
N ASP A 148 14.82 0.14 -3.85
CA ASP A 148 13.73 -0.24 -4.76
C ASP A 148 12.38 0.39 -4.33
N THR A 149 12.03 0.27 -3.03
CA THR A 149 10.79 0.85 -2.49
C THR A 149 10.80 2.38 -2.61
N THR A 150 11.95 3.02 -2.34
CA THR A 150 12.09 4.48 -2.43
C THR A 150 11.94 4.94 -3.88
N ARG A 151 12.51 4.21 -4.85
CA ARG A 151 12.34 4.48 -6.28
C ARG A 151 10.86 4.39 -6.69
N ASP A 152 10.17 3.32 -6.27
CA ASP A 152 8.75 3.13 -6.57
C ASP A 152 7.91 4.30 -6.00
N LEU A 153 8.22 4.77 -4.79
CA LEU A 153 7.54 5.91 -4.16
C LEU A 153 7.85 7.24 -4.86
N LEU A 154 9.08 7.46 -5.33
CA LEU A 154 9.47 8.64 -6.09
C LEU A 154 8.77 8.69 -7.45
N VAL A 155 8.64 7.56 -8.13
CA VAL A 155 7.86 7.44 -9.37
C VAL A 155 6.38 7.70 -9.09
N ALA A 156 5.81 7.10 -8.04
CA ALA A 156 4.42 7.31 -7.65
C ALA A 156 4.11 8.77 -7.25
N ALA A 157 5.10 9.50 -6.73
CA ALA A 157 4.97 10.92 -6.43
C ALA A 157 5.18 11.83 -7.64
N GLY A 158 5.55 11.28 -8.81
CA GLY A 158 5.92 12.07 -9.99
C GLY A 158 7.27 12.78 -9.88
N CYS A 159 8.06 12.49 -8.84
CA CYS A 159 9.42 13.02 -8.66
C CYS A 159 10.43 12.39 -9.64
N LEU A 160 10.12 11.21 -10.17
CA LEU A 160 10.92 10.51 -11.18
C LEU A 160 10.02 10.05 -12.33
N PRO A 161 10.55 10.01 -13.58
CA PRO A 161 9.80 9.47 -14.70
C PRO A 161 9.48 7.98 -14.47
N PRO A 162 8.30 7.51 -14.92
CA PRO A 162 7.91 6.12 -14.77
C PRO A 162 8.88 5.22 -15.52
N ILE A 163 9.35 4.17 -14.84
CA ILE A 163 10.22 3.17 -15.43
C ILE A 163 9.78 1.77 -15.01
N ASP A 164 9.88 0.81 -15.92
CA ASP A 164 9.73 -0.59 -15.56
C ASP A 164 10.99 -1.06 -14.84
N ARG A 165 10.87 -1.34 -13.55
CA ARG A 165 11.99 -1.73 -12.69
C ARG A 165 12.71 -2.99 -13.18
N THR A 166 11.97 -3.96 -13.71
CA THR A 166 12.55 -5.22 -14.19
C THR A 166 13.33 -4.98 -15.48
N LEU A 167 12.77 -4.18 -16.38
CA LEU A 167 13.48 -3.76 -17.59
C LEU A 167 14.73 -2.97 -17.25
N HIS A 168 14.62 -1.97 -16.38
CA HIS A 168 15.76 -1.13 -15.96
C HIS A 168 16.89 -1.96 -15.34
N ARG A 169 16.55 -2.89 -14.44
CA ARG A 169 17.54 -3.80 -13.83
C ARG A 169 18.22 -4.69 -14.87
N PHE A 170 17.46 -5.19 -15.85
CA PHE A 170 18.01 -6.02 -16.91
C PHE A 170 18.91 -5.21 -17.85
N GLU A 171 18.50 -4.01 -18.26
CA GLU A 171 19.29 -3.09 -19.09
C GLU A 171 20.63 -2.77 -18.41
N ARG A 172 20.60 -2.48 -17.11
CA ARG A 172 21.82 -2.22 -16.34
C ARG A 172 22.71 -3.44 -16.23
N TRP A 173 22.15 -4.59 -15.87
CA TRP A 173 22.91 -5.85 -15.78
C TRP A 173 23.56 -6.21 -17.11
N LEU A 174 22.82 -6.08 -18.22
CA LEU A 174 23.32 -6.35 -19.56
C LEU A 174 24.47 -5.40 -19.89
N THR A 175 24.32 -4.10 -19.60
CA THR A 175 25.37 -3.10 -19.81
C THR A 175 26.64 -3.46 -19.04
N THR A 176 26.52 -3.73 -17.73
CA THR A 176 27.67 -4.13 -16.90
C THR A 176 28.32 -5.42 -17.38
N ARG A 177 27.54 -6.42 -17.77
CA ARG A 177 28.07 -7.68 -18.30
C ARG A 177 28.80 -7.51 -19.62
N LEU A 178 28.31 -6.66 -20.52
CA LEU A 178 28.98 -6.37 -21.78
C LEU A 178 30.28 -5.60 -21.54
N THR A 179 30.32 -4.67 -20.58
CA THR A 179 31.57 -3.99 -20.19
C THR A 179 32.61 -4.98 -19.61
N GLN A 180 32.17 -5.92 -18.77
CA GLN A 180 33.07 -6.96 -18.22
C GLN A 180 33.62 -7.93 -19.27
N LEU A 181 32.93 -8.06 -20.41
CA LEU A 181 33.30 -8.94 -21.52
C LEU A 181 34.02 -8.19 -22.64
N GLN A 182 34.42 -6.93 -22.43
CA GLN A 182 35.24 -6.22 -23.40
C GLN A 182 36.46 -7.08 -23.75
N ASP A 183 36.73 -7.19 -25.05
CA ASP A 183 37.79 -8.02 -25.65
C ASP A 183 37.54 -9.54 -25.65
N HIS A 184 36.39 -10.01 -25.14
CA HIS A 184 36.02 -11.42 -25.25
C HIS A 184 35.43 -11.72 -26.64
N PRO A 185 35.81 -12.82 -27.32
CA PRO A 185 35.28 -13.17 -28.65
C PRO A 185 33.75 -13.36 -28.71
N TYR A 186 33.08 -13.51 -27.57
CA TYR A 186 31.62 -13.69 -27.47
C TYR A 186 30.87 -12.39 -27.14
N GLU A 187 31.56 -11.29 -26.85
CA GLU A 187 30.94 -10.00 -26.49
C GLU A 187 29.97 -9.54 -27.58
N ARG A 188 30.40 -9.61 -28.84
CA ARG A 188 29.62 -9.14 -29.99
C ARG A 188 28.34 -9.96 -30.20
N VAL A 189 28.42 -11.29 -30.01
CA VAL A 189 27.27 -12.20 -30.10
C VAL A 189 26.30 -11.97 -28.95
N LEU A 190 26.81 -11.84 -27.72
CA LEU A 190 26.00 -11.57 -26.53
C LEU A 190 25.34 -10.19 -26.56
N ARG A 191 26.04 -9.17 -27.07
CA ARG A 191 25.49 -7.83 -27.32
C ARG A 191 24.35 -7.94 -28.33
N GLN A 192 24.58 -8.58 -29.47
CA GLN A 192 23.55 -8.67 -30.50
C GLN A 192 22.33 -9.44 -30.00
N PHE A 193 22.52 -10.62 -29.40
CA PHE A 193 21.42 -11.42 -28.86
C PHE A 193 20.69 -10.75 -27.68
N GLY A 194 21.44 -10.21 -26.72
CA GLY A 194 20.89 -9.54 -25.54
C GLY A 194 20.08 -8.30 -25.89
N THR A 195 20.60 -7.45 -26.78
CA THR A 195 19.96 -6.17 -27.14
C THR A 195 18.81 -6.36 -28.14
N TRP A 196 18.95 -7.25 -29.13
CA TRP A 196 17.95 -7.39 -30.20
C TRP A 196 16.84 -8.40 -29.87
N HIS A 197 17.13 -9.45 -29.09
CA HIS A 197 16.13 -10.48 -28.81
C HIS A 197 15.48 -10.28 -27.44
N HIS A 198 16.28 -10.28 -26.38
CA HIS A 198 15.74 -10.22 -25.01
C HIS A 198 15.25 -8.82 -24.64
N LEU A 199 16.06 -7.78 -24.91
CA LEU A 199 15.70 -6.41 -24.58
C LEU A 199 14.49 -5.93 -25.40
N ALA A 200 14.46 -6.20 -26.70
CA ALA A 200 13.34 -5.82 -27.57
C ALA A 200 12.03 -6.46 -27.11
N LYS A 201 12.05 -7.77 -26.81
CA LYS A 201 10.87 -8.50 -26.31
C LYS A 201 10.40 -7.95 -24.95
N MET A 202 11.33 -7.62 -24.06
CA MET A 202 10.98 -7.01 -22.77
C MET A 202 10.42 -5.59 -22.93
N ARG A 203 11.00 -4.76 -23.80
CA ARG A 203 10.49 -3.41 -24.12
C ARG A 203 9.08 -3.46 -24.71
N THR A 204 8.85 -4.34 -25.68
CA THR A 204 7.51 -4.53 -26.27
C THR A 204 6.49 -4.96 -25.23
N LYS A 205 6.87 -5.89 -24.35
CA LYS A 205 6.00 -6.32 -23.24
C LYS A 205 5.74 -5.18 -22.26
N ALA A 206 6.78 -4.46 -21.81
CA ALA A 206 6.66 -3.33 -20.89
C ALA A 206 5.78 -2.19 -21.46
N ALA A 207 5.85 -1.95 -22.77
CA ALA A 207 5.02 -0.98 -23.46
C ALA A 207 3.52 -1.36 -23.51
N GLN A 208 3.22 -2.67 -23.51
CA GLN A 208 1.83 -3.17 -23.46
C GLN A 208 1.32 -3.28 -22.02
N GLN A 209 2.18 -3.73 -21.10
CA GLN A 209 1.88 -3.88 -19.69
C GLN A 209 3.19 -3.89 -18.89
N PRO A 210 3.28 -3.11 -17.79
CA PRO A 210 4.35 -3.23 -16.82
C PRO A 210 4.67 -4.69 -16.48
N LEU A 211 5.93 -5.08 -16.69
CA LEU A 211 6.46 -6.42 -16.46
C LEU A 211 6.36 -6.83 -14.99
N THR A 212 6.16 -5.85 -14.10
CA THR A 212 5.81 -6.08 -12.70
C THR A 212 4.66 -5.20 -12.24
N THR A 213 3.73 -5.81 -11.49
CA THR A 213 2.49 -5.20 -10.98
C THR A 213 2.73 -4.10 -9.94
N ASN A 214 3.92 -3.99 -9.36
CA ASN A 214 4.17 -3.07 -8.24
C ASN A 214 4.01 -1.59 -8.65
N ALA A 215 4.50 -1.18 -9.82
CA ALA A 215 4.34 0.19 -10.33
C ALA A 215 2.87 0.51 -10.65
N GLN A 216 2.12 -0.45 -11.23
CA GLN A 216 0.68 -0.31 -11.47
C GLN A 216 -0.13 -0.16 -10.17
N THR A 217 0.31 -0.84 -9.10
CA THR A 217 -0.41 -0.81 -7.81
C THR A 217 -0.39 0.58 -7.19
N TYR A 218 0.73 1.32 -7.33
CA TYR A 218 0.83 2.69 -6.81
C TYR A 218 0.12 3.71 -7.70
N ALA A 219 0.21 3.58 -9.03
CA ALA A 219 -0.47 4.47 -9.98
C ALA A 219 -2.00 4.30 -9.98
N SER A 220 -2.52 3.07 -9.81
CA SER A 220 -3.97 2.81 -9.81
C SER A 220 -4.69 3.38 -8.57
N MET A 221 -3.95 3.66 -7.48
CA MET A 221 -4.52 4.26 -6.28
C MET A 221 -4.82 5.75 -6.44
N GLU A 222 -4.15 6.44 -7.38
CA GLU A 222 -4.36 7.86 -7.68
C GLU A 222 -5.66 8.09 -8.46
N SER A 223 -6.10 7.10 -9.25
CA SER A 223 -7.33 7.18 -10.05
C SER A 223 -8.61 6.95 -9.24
N SER A 224 -8.51 6.58 -7.97
CA SER A 224 -9.67 6.30 -7.09
C SER A 224 -9.96 7.45 -6.12
N ALA A 225 -10.15 8.65 -6.65
CA ALA A 225 -10.79 9.73 -5.89
C ALA A 225 -12.32 9.55 -5.95
N PRO A 226 -13.04 9.55 -4.81
CA PRO A 226 -14.49 9.45 -4.84
C PRO A 226 -15.06 10.74 -5.44
N SER A 227 -15.81 10.60 -6.55
CA SER A 227 -16.62 11.68 -7.08
C SER A 227 -17.55 12.17 -5.97
N THR A 228 -17.28 13.39 -5.51
CA THR A 228 -18.11 14.10 -4.54
C THR A 228 -19.40 14.46 -5.27
N SER A 229 -20.44 13.67 -5.06
CA SER A 229 -21.80 14.02 -5.50
C SER A 229 -22.45 14.86 -4.41
N ALA A 230 -22.82 16.08 -4.77
CA ALA A 230 -23.66 16.98 -3.99
C ALA A 230 -24.74 17.56 -4.93
N PRO A 231 -25.90 17.99 -4.39
CA PRO A 231 -27.19 17.53 -4.85
C PRO A 231 -27.93 18.51 -5.78
N GLY A 232 -28.81 17.97 -6.62
CA GLY A 232 -29.77 18.75 -7.41
C GLY A 232 -31.01 17.93 -7.74
N SER A 233 -32.08 18.10 -6.96
CA SER A 233 -33.47 17.77 -7.30
C SER A 233 -34.14 18.99 -7.96
N PRO A 234 -35.37 18.94 -8.49
CA PRO A 234 -36.15 17.87 -9.13
C PRO A 234 -36.69 18.30 -10.53
N THR A 235 -37.20 17.39 -11.37
CA THR A 235 -38.38 17.67 -12.26
C THR A 235 -38.93 16.41 -12.97
N LYS A 236 -40.15 16.05 -12.55
CA LYS A 236 -41.35 15.54 -13.25
C LYS A 236 -41.28 14.84 -14.64
N LYS A 237 -41.98 13.68 -14.64
CA LYS A 237 -42.93 13.06 -15.62
C LYS A 237 -42.47 11.81 -16.40
N SER A 238 -43.16 10.70 -16.07
CA SER A 238 -43.23 9.35 -16.68
C SER A 238 -43.98 9.32 -18.04
N PRO A 239 -44.43 8.16 -18.61
CA PRO A 239 -44.04 6.73 -18.47
C PRO A 239 -43.90 6.00 -19.85
N SER A 240 -43.88 4.65 -19.81
CA SER A 240 -44.06 3.65 -20.91
C SER A 240 -42.78 3.10 -21.56
N ALA A 241 -42.62 1.81 -21.87
CA ALA A 241 -43.53 0.67 -21.86
C ALA A 241 -42.76 -0.67 -21.75
N ALA A 242 -43.53 -1.72 -21.49
CA ALA A 242 -43.19 -3.10 -21.22
C ALA A 242 -42.29 -3.83 -22.25
N PHE A 243 -41.54 -4.83 -21.77
CA PHE A 243 -41.55 -6.14 -22.43
C PHE A 243 -41.34 -7.29 -21.43
N ARG A 244 -42.08 -8.37 -21.66
CA ARG A 244 -42.39 -9.49 -20.75
C ARG A 244 -41.59 -10.74 -21.17
N LYS A 245 -41.31 -11.63 -20.20
CA LYS A 245 -40.60 -12.93 -20.29
C LYS A 245 -41.26 -13.95 -21.26
N PRO A 246 -40.67 -15.13 -21.55
CA PRO A 246 -40.65 -16.32 -20.66
C PRO A 246 -39.27 -17.03 -20.64
N ARG A 247 -38.75 -17.78 -19.65
CA ARG A 247 -39.16 -18.95 -18.82
C ARG A 247 -39.41 -20.26 -19.59
N SER A 248 -38.46 -21.19 -19.49
CA SER A 248 -38.62 -22.67 -19.55
C SER A 248 -37.51 -23.27 -18.65
N THR A 249 -37.80 -23.91 -17.50
CA THR A 249 -38.08 -25.37 -17.31
C THR A 249 -37.04 -26.27 -17.97
N ALA A 250 -36.53 -27.37 -17.42
CA ALA A 250 -36.50 -28.08 -16.14
C ALA A 250 -35.74 -29.39 -16.46
N THR A 251 -35.51 -30.26 -15.44
CA THR A 251 -35.36 -31.73 -15.59
C THR A 251 -33.91 -32.19 -15.89
N THR A 252 -33.25 -33.18 -15.26
CA THR A 252 -33.53 -34.09 -14.14
C THR A 252 -32.27 -34.94 -13.84
N SER A 253 -32.16 -35.36 -12.57
CA SER A 253 -31.51 -36.55 -11.99
C SER A 253 -30.11 -37.04 -12.41
N GLY A 254 -29.35 -37.48 -11.41
CA GLY A 254 -28.31 -38.49 -11.58
C GLY A 254 -27.58 -38.80 -10.27
N SER A 255 -27.94 -39.92 -9.66
CA SER A 255 -27.62 -40.37 -8.31
C SER A 255 -26.16 -40.84 -8.08
N ARG A 256 -25.71 -40.72 -6.82
CA ARG A 256 -24.61 -41.44 -6.10
C ARG A 256 -24.68 -42.98 -6.28
N PRO A 257 -23.64 -43.82 -5.96
CA PRO A 257 -22.78 -43.83 -4.73
C PRO A 257 -21.29 -44.17 -4.95
N ARG A 258 -20.34 -43.74 -4.10
CA ARG A 258 -19.87 -44.29 -2.79
C ARG A 258 -19.38 -45.75 -2.84
N THR A 259 -18.06 -45.94 -2.80
CA THR A 259 -17.41 -47.18 -2.33
C THR A 259 -16.23 -46.83 -1.43
N ASP A 260 -16.38 -47.17 -0.16
CA ASP A 260 -15.29 -47.32 0.80
C ASP A 260 -14.41 -48.51 0.42
N ARG A 261 -13.09 -48.39 0.52
CA ARG A 261 -12.24 -49.55 0.81
C ARG A 261 -11.07 -49.16 1.71
N ARG A 262 -11.06 -49.87 2.84
CA ARG A 262 -10.17 -49.84 3.98
C ARG A 262 -9.00 -50.80 3.72
N SER A 263 -7.86 -50.53 4.35
CA SER A 263 -7.05 -51.48 5.14
C SER A 263 -5.55 -51.60 4.79
N ALA A 264 -4.77 -51.47 5.88
CA ALA A 264 -3.49 -52.11 6.21
C ALA A 264 -2.24 -51.71 5.40
N GLY A 265 -1.05 -51.55 5.97
CA GLY A 265 -0.54 -51.75 7.33
C GLY A 265 1.00 -51.73 7.32
N SER A 266 1.61 -51.52 8.50
CA SER A 266 2.96 -51.98 8.93
C SER A 266 4.19 -51.39 8.19
N SER A 267 5.03 -50.56 8.80
CA SER A 267 6.05 -50.79 9.87
C SER A 267 7.26 -51.66 9.46
N THR A 268 8.45 -51.19 9.88
CA THR A 268 9.82 -51.76 9.77
C THR A 268 10.51 -51.51 8.42
N GLY A 269 11.76 -51.09 8.31
CA GLY A 269 12.85 -50.87 9.26
C GLY A 269 14.16 -50.95 8.47
N ARG A 270 14.96 -49.88 8.48
CA ARG A 270 16.42 -49.87 8.30
C ARG A 270 16.96 -48.49 8.62
#